data_AF-A0AAU0TNF7-F1
#
_entry.id   AF-A0AAU0TNF7-F1
#
_cell.length_a   1.000
_cell.length_b   1.000
_cell.length_c   1.000
_cell.angle_alpha   90.00
_cell.angle_beta   90.00
_cell.angle_gamma   90.00
#
_symmetry.space_group_name_H-M   'P 1'
#
loop_
_entity.id
_entity.type
_entity.pdbx_description
1 polymer ?
#
loop_
_entity_poly.entity_id
_entity_poly.type
_entity_poly.pdbx_seq_one_letter_code
_entity_poly.pdbx_strand_id
1 'polypeptide(L)'
;MTIPCNDLQDPQELQMDTTFTSPKGFAAAQRALDYYLKPAVSEVEMEERFFNVNRNISSEEALVHASDLLRCAAATAHESAENLHGAKRDLALSVVHMIDMAQAMVDRSLDGDQNT
;
A
#
# COMPACT_ATOMS: atom_id res chain seq x y z
N MET A 1 -64.59 -17.60 -25.48
CA MET A 1 -63.42 -18.09 -26.22
C MET A 1 -62.47 -18.69 -25.21
N THR A 2 -62.29 -20.00 -25.30
CA THR A 2 -61.48 -20.85 -24.42
C THR A 2 -60.01 -20.68 -24.80
N ILE A 3 -59.14 -20.38 -23.82
CA ILE A 3 -57.69 -20.36 -24.02
C ILE A 3 -57.18 -21.78 -23.73
N PRO A 4 -56.55 -22.49 -24.68
CA PRO A 4 -55.88 -23.75 -24.38
C PRO A 4 -54.46 -23.48 -23.83
N CYS A 5 -54.11 -24.21 -22.77
CA CYS A 5 -52.73 -24.40 -22.30
C CYS A 5 -51.94 -25.20 -23.33
N ASN A 6 -50.72 -24.75 -23.65
CA ASN A 6 -49.62 -25.49 -24.28
C ASN A 6 -48.36 -24.61 -24.07
N ASP A 7 -47.16 -25.06 -23.75
CA ASP A 7 -46.59 -26.38 -23.50
C ASP A 7 -45.49 -26.18 -22.45
N LEU A 8 -45.33 -27.17 -21.58
CA LEU A 8 -44.23 -27.26 -20.64
C LEU A 8 -42.94 -27.55 -21.43
N GLN A 9 -42.04 -26.56 -21.53
CA GLN A 9 -40.73 -26.76 -22.13
C GLN A 9 -39.85 -27.57 -21.17
N ASP A 10 -39.40 -28.73 -21.65
CA ASP A 10 -38.47 -29.66 -21.01
C ASP A 10 -37.18 -28.93 -20.55
N PRO A 11 -36.78 -29.01 -19.26
CA PRO A 11 -35.47 -28.55 -18.85
C PRO A 11 -34.44 -29.50 -19.45
N GLN A 12 -33.59 -28.98 -20.33
CA GLN A 12 -32.31 -29.61 -20.65
C GLN A 12 -31.53 -29.74 -19.33
N GLU A 13 -31.68 -30.88 -18.66
CA GLU A 13 -30.82 -31.30 -17.57
C GLU A 13 -29.41 -31.42 -18.14
N LEU A 14 -28.66 -30.31 -18.08
CA LEU A 14 -27.24 -30.40 -17.83
C LEU A 14 -27.13 -31.19 -16.53
N GLN A 15 -27.02 -32.51 -16.65
CA GLN A 15 -26.60 -33.39 -15.57
C GLN A 15 -25.19 -32.96 -15.16
N MET A 16 -25.15 -31.91 -14.34
CA MET A 16 -24.09 -31.73 -13.38
C MET A 16 -24.29 -32.91 -12.44
N ASP A 17 -23.56 -33.99 -12.67
CA ASP A 17 -23.46 -35.08 -11.72
C ASP A 17 -22.79 -34.48 -10.48
N THR A 18 -23.62 -33.93 -9.61
CA THR A 18 -23.26 -33.35 -8.31
C THR A 18 -22.92 -34.44 -7.30
N THR A 19 -22.86 -35.70 -7.74
CA THR A 19 -22.35 -36.82 -6.95
C THR A 19 -20.83 -36.76 -6.91
N PHE A 20 -20.30 -35.79 -6.17
CA PHE A 20 -18.89 -35.65 -5.78
C PHE A 20 -18.44 -36.75 -4.80
N THR A 21 -18.89 -38.00 -4.95
CA THR A 21 -18.54 -39.11 -4.05
C THR A 21 -17.33 -39.92 -4.54
N SER A 22 -16.63 -39.45 -5.57
CA SER A 22 -15.30 -39.97 -5.89
C SER A 22 -14.31 -39.53 -4.79
N PRO A 23 -13.63 -40.46 -4.09
CA PRO A 23 -12.71 -40.14 -2.99
C PRO A 23 -11.62 -39.13 -3.36
N LYS A 24 -11.29 -39.05 -4.67
CA LYS A 24 -10.30 -38.12 -5.22
C LYS A 24 -10.83 -36.69 -5.35
N GLY A 25 -12.12 -36.53 -5.66
CA GLY A 25 -12.77 -35.22 -5.78
C GLY A 25 -12.90 -34.52 -4.42
N PHE A 26 -13.22 -35.31 -3.38
CA PHE A 26 -13.31 -34.81 -2.01
C PHE A 26 -11.95 -34.32 -1.48
N ALA A 27 -10.86 -35.06 -1.74
CA ALA A 27 -9.53 -34.66 -1.32
C ALA A 27 -9.03 -33.39 -2.04
N ALA A 28 -9.34 -33.23 -3.33
CA ALA A 28 -9.02 -32.03 -4.09
C ALA A 28 -9.85 -30.82 -3.63
N ALA A 29 -11.15 -31.01 -3.41
CA ALA A 29 -12.05 -29.98 -2.90
C ALA A 29 -11.65 -29.53 -1.49
N GLN A 30 -11.30 -30.45 -0.59
CA GLN A 30 -10.83 -30.13 0.75
C GLN A 30 -9.50 -29.37 0.70
N ARG A 31 -8.55 -29.79 -0.16
CA ARG A 31 -7.29 -29.03 -0.36
C ARG A 31 -7.53 -27.62 -0.89
N ALA A 32 -8.46 -27.46 -1.83
CA ALA A 32 -8.81 -26.14 -2.35
C ALA A 32 -9.45 -25.28 -1.25
N LEU A 33 -10.35 -25.86 -0.46
CA LEU A 33 -10.99 -25.18 0.66
C LEU A 33 -9.97 -24.75 1.72
N ASP A 34 -9.06 -25.63 2.12
CA ASP A 34 -8.00 -25.33 3.10
C ASP A 34 -7.02 -24.26 2.60
N TYR A 35 -6.77 -24.20 1.28
CA TYR A 35 -5.90 -23.18 0.67
C TYR A 35 -6.59 -21.82 0.61
N TYR A 36 -7.86 -21.77 0.22
CA TYR A 36 -8.59 -20.52 0.00
C TYR A 36 -9.28 -19.97 1.27
N LEU A 37 -9.61 -20.82 2.25
CA LEU A 37 -10.21 -20.40 3.53
C LEU A 37 -9.20 -20.21 4.66
N LYS A 38 -7.90 -20.43 4.40
CA LYS A 38 -6.87 -19.95 5.32
C LYS A 38 -7.04 -18.42 5.39
N PRO A 39 -7.14 -17.82 6.59
CA PRO A 39 -7.12 -16.38 6.71
C PRO A 39 -5.91 -15.90 5.91
N ALA A 40 -6.08 -14.89 5.06
CA ALA A 40 -4.98 -14.28 4.37
C ALA A 40 -4.08 -13.60 5.41
N VAL A 41 -3.28 -14.37 6.13
CA VAL A 41 -1.90 -14.01 6.36
C VAL A 41 -1.27 -14.07 4.97
N SER A 42 -1.54 -13.02 4.16
CA SER A 42 -0.45 -12.47 3.42
C SER A 42 0.54 -12.11 4.52
N GLU A 43 1.45 -13.02 4.81
CA GLU A 43 2.74 -12.65 5.35
C GLU A 43 3.29 -11.74 4.26
N VAL A 44 2.92 -10.46 4.34
CA VAL A 44 3.79 -9.40 3.91
C VAL A 44 5.03 -9.73 4.72
N GLU A 45 5.99 -10.38 4.09
CA GLU A 45 7.32 -10.59 4.66
C GLU A 45 7.73 -9.20 5.11
N MET A 46 7.50 -8.94 6.39
CA MET A 46 7.71 -7.64 6.97
C MET A 46 9.21 -7.68 7.16
N GLU A 47 9.94 -7.31 6.11
CA GLU A 47 11.38 -7.12 6.19
C GLU A 47 11.62 -6.38 7.50
N GLU A 48 12.39 -7.00 8.41
CA GLU A 48 12.69 -6.45 9.72
C GLU A 48 13.48 -5.16 9.51
N ARG A 49 12.76 -4.07 9.26
CA ARG A 49 13.36 -2.77 9.09
C ARG A 49 13.80 -2.30 10.46
N PHE A 50 15.08 -1.94 10.56
CA PHE A 50 15.64 -1.29 11.75
C PHE A 50 14.85 -0.03 12.17
N PHE A 51 14.13 0.60 11.24
CA PHE A 51 13.23 1.71 11.50
C PHE A 51 11.90 1.54 10.75
N ASN A 52 10.78 1.63 11.46
CA ASN A 52 9.45 1.70 10.89
C ASN A 52 8.73 2.95 11.43
N VAL A 53 8.08 3.69 10.54
CA VAL A 53 7.17 4.77 10.94
C VAL A 53 5.92 4.15 11.55
N ASN A 54 5.47 4.67 12.69
CA ASN A 54 4.27 4.19 13.37
C ASN A 54 3.05 4.39 12.45
N ARG A 55 2.40 3.30 12.05
CA ARG A 55 1.23 3.34 11.15
C ARG A 55 -0.01 4.02 11.76
N ASN A 56 0.01 4.28 13.07
CA ASN A 56 -1.10 4.90 13.77
C ASN A 56 -1.08 6.44 13.73
N ILE A 57 -0.02 7.06 13.19
CA ILE A 57 0.03 8.51 13.01
C ILE A 57 -0.71 8.92 11.73
N SER A 58 -1.34 10.09 11.75
CA SER A 58 -1.98 10.64 10.56
C SER A 58 -0.95 11.05 9.50
N SER A 59 -1.42 11.20 8.25
CA SER A 59 -0.60 11.73 7.15
C SER A 59 -0.06 13.12 7.49
N GLU A 60 -0.90 13.98 8.08
CA GLU A 60 -0.53 15.32 8.52
C GLU A 60 0.58 15.28 9.58
N GLU A 61 0.43 14.46 10.63
CA GLU A 61 1.46 14.30 11.66
C GLU A 61 2.77 13.75 11.09
N ALA A 62 2.69 12.80 10.15
CA ALA A 62 3.87 12.28 9.47
C ALA A 62 4.60 13.37 8.66
N LEU A 63 3.86 14.25 7.98
CA LEU A 63 4.42 15.37 7.22
C LEU A 63 5.01 16.46 8.12
N VAL A 64 4.37 16.75 9.26
CA VAL A 64 4.93 17.65 10.28
C VAL A 64 6.26 17.11 10.80
N HIS A 65 6.33 15.82 11.13
CA HIS A 65 7.58 15.19 11.54
C HIS A 65 8.65 15.20 10.44
N ALA A 66 8.26 15.00 9.19
CA ALA A 66 9.18 15.10 8.06
C ALA A 66 9.74 16.53 7.92
N SER A 67 8.90 17.56 8.05
CA SER A 67 9.30 18.97 8.03
C SER A 67 10.30 19.29 9.16
N ASP A 68 10.03 18.83 10.39
CA ASP A 68 10.97 19.00 11.50
C ASP A 68 12.32 18.31 11.24
N LEU A 69 12.30 17.11 10.67
CA LEU A 69 13.52 16.37 10.31
C LEU A 69 14.32 17.10 9.22
N LEU A 70 13.64 17.64 8.20
CA LEU A 70 14.27 18.41 7.14
C LEU A 70 14.90 19.70 7.69
N ARG A 71 14.23 20.39 8.61
CA ARG A 71 14.80 21.56 9.30
C ARG A 71 16.07 21.22 10.08
N CYS A 72 16.07 20.11 10.81
CA CYS A 72 17.25 19.61 11.50
C CYS A 72 18.38 19.27 10.50
N ALA A 73 18.05 18.58 9.40
CA ALA A 73 19.01 18.23 8.37
C ALA A 73 19.64 19.47 7.70
N ALA A 74 18.84 20.50 7.42
CA ALA A 74 19.33 21.76 6.87
C ALA A 74 20.34 22.43 7.81
N ALA A 75 20.02 22.50 9.11
CA ALA A 75 20.93 23.04 10.12
C ALA A 75 22.25 22.26 10.16
N THR A 76 22.19 20.93 10.19
CA THR A 76 23.38 20.06 10.16
C THR A 76 24.20 20.24 8.87
N ALA A 77 23.54 20.35 7.71
CA ALA A 77 24.22 20.55 6.43
C ALA A 77 24.90 21.92 6.36
N HIS A 78 24.25 22.98 6.86
CA HIS A 78 24.84 24.31 6.97
C HIS A 78 26.05 24.34 7.90
N GLU A 79 25.94 23.75 9.10
CA GLU A 79 27.04 23.67 10.06
C GLU A 79 28.21 22.85 9.49
N SER A 80 27.90 21.76 8.78
CA SER A 80 28.92 20.95 8.07
C SER A 80 29.61 21.74 6.95
N ALA A 81 28.90 22.65 6.29
CA ALA A 81 29.46 23.50 5.25
C ALA A 81 30.32 24.64 5.81
N GLU A 82 30.13 25.04 7.06
CA GLU A 82 30.69 26.27 7.65
C GLU A 82 32.22 26.32 7.53
N ASN A 83 32.89 25.20 7.82
CA ASN A 83 34.35 25.06 7.78
C ASN A 83 34.92 24.56 6.43
N LEU A 84 34.05 24.33 5.43
CA LEU A 84 34.45 23.91 4.10
C LEU A 84 34.66 25.10 3.17
N HIS A 85 35.52 24.91 2.17
CA HIS A 85 35.87 25.93 1.17
C HIS A 85 35.90 25.34 -0.25
N GLY A 86 35.68 26.20 -1.25
CA GLY A 86 35.65 25.83 -2.67
C GLY A 86 34.65 24.71 -2.95
N ALA A 87 35.01 23.80 -3.86
CA ALA A 87 34.11 22.75 -4.35
C ALA A 87 33.49 21.85 -3.25
N LYS A 88 34.18 21.66 -2.11
CA LYS A 88 33.62 20.87 -0.99
C LYS A 88 32.48 21.61 -0.29
N ARG A 89 32.60 22.94 -0.16
CA ARG A 89 31.52 23.79 0.35
C ARG A 89 30.35 23.79 -0.61
N ASP A 90 30.62 23.93 -1.91
CA ASP A 90 29.59 23.92 -2.94
C ASP A 90 28.81 22.60 -2.93
N LEU A 91 29.50 21.47 -2.77
CA LEU A 91 28.85 20.17 -2.60
C LEU A 91 27.98 20.11 -1.35
N ALA A 92 28.44 20.60 -0.20
CA ALA A 92 27.63 20.64 1.03
C ALA A 92 26.40 21.56 0.88
N LEU A 93 26.56 22.71 0.23
CA LEU A 93 25.44 23.62 -0.06
C LEU A 93 24.46 23.02 -1.09
N SER A 94 24.91 22.14 -1.98
CA SER A 94 23.99 21.40 -2.85
C SER A 94 23.05 20.47 -2.07
N VAL A 95 23.52 19.92 -0.94
CA VAL A 95 22.66 19.14 -0.02
C VAL A 95 21.61 20.03 0.63
N VAL A 96 21.98 21.23 1.10
CA VAL A 96 21.03 22.22 1.60
C VAL A 96 19.95 22.50 0.55
N HIS A 97 20.35 22.76 -0.70
CA HIS A 97 19.39 23.01 -1.78
C HIS A 97 18.44 21.83 -2.02
N MET A 98 18.92 20.59 -1.95
CA MET A 98 18.05 19.40 -2.03
C MET A 98 17.06 19.33 -0.87
N ILE A 99 17.48 19.69 0.35
CA ILE A 99 16.62 19.73 1.53
C ILE A 99 15.54 20.80 1.37
N ASP A 100 15.88 21.99 0.88
CA ASP A 100 14.92 23.07 0.63
C ASP A 100 13.85 22.66 -0.40
N MET A 101 14.26 21.96 -1.46
CA MET A 101 13.32 21.43 -2.45
C MET A 101 12.39 20.36 -1.84
N ALA A 102 12.94 19.46 -1.01
CA ALA A 102 12.13 18.46 -0.32
C ALA A 102 11.12 19.11 0.64
N GLN A 103 11.53 20.17 1.35
CA GLN A 103 10.63 20.93 2.22
C GLN A 103 9.48 21.55 1.43
N ALA A 104 9.77 22.18 0.29
CA ALA A 104 8.72 22.75 -0.57
C ALA A 104 7.72 21.69 -1.09
N MET A 105 8.18 20.44 -1.30
CA MET A 105 7.30 19.33 -1.66
C MET A 105 6.41 18.89 -0.49
N VAL A 106 6.94 18.88 0.75
CA VAL A 106 6.18 18.60 1.97
C VAL A 106 5.12 19.67 2.20
N ASP A 107 5.51 20.95 2.12
CA ASP A 107 4.60 22.08 2.32
C ASP A 107 3.44 22.02 1.30
N ARG A 108 3.75 21.77 0.03
CA ARG A 108 2.73 21.58 -1.02
C ARG A 108 1.79 20.41 -0.74
N SER A 109 2.30 19.33 -0.13
CA SER A 109 1.46 18.17 0.22
C SER A 109 0.42 18.52 1.28
N LEU A 110 0.72 19.47 2.17
CA LEU A 110 -0.20 19.95 3.20
C LEU A 110 -1.24 20.92 2.63
N ASP A 111 -0.86 21.75 1.65
CA ASP A 111 -1.78 22.68 0.99
C ASP A 111 -2.92 21.97 0.23
N GLY A 112 -2.70 20.73 -0.23
CA GLY A 112 -3.69 19.92 -0.94
C GLY A 112 -4.87 19.47 -0.07
N ASP A 113 -4.65 19.33 1.25
CA ASP A 113 -5.66 18.87 2.21
C ASP A 113 -6.55 20.01 2.76
N GLN A 114 -6.19 21.27 2.52
CA GLN A 114 -6.90 22.46 3.03
C GLN A 114 -8.01 22.99 2.08
N ASN A 115 -8.22 22.37 0.91
CA ASN A 115 -9.09 22.91 -0.15
C ASN A 115 -10.23 21.95 -0.59
N THR A 116 -10.73 21.13 0.33
CA THR A 116 -11.91 20.26 0.17
C THR A 116 -12.83 20.39 1.38
#